data_AF-A0A1Y3D1J5-F1
#
_entry.id   AF-A0A1Y3D1J5-F1
#
_cell.length_a   1.000
_cell.length_b   1.000
_cell.length_c   1.000
_cell.angle_alpha   90.00
_cell.angle_beta   90.00
_cell.angle_gamma   90.00
#
_symmetry.space_group_name_H-M   'P 1'
#
loop_
_entity.id
_entity.type
_entity.pdbx_description
1 polymer ?
#
loop_
_entity_poly.entity_id
_entity_poly.type
_entity_poly.pdbx_seq_one_letter_code
_entity_poly.pdbx_strand_id
1 'polypeptide(L)'
;MDKYLIVGLVFVVCIVIIIYTQMDSRPKSEKVSLKEMLQKEFSEYKIIERNQNIIICCDSPNQRVAEELVLIRIDPQQQKNLRTSGKMLIATYSKQPSIREMKKDFSAYL
;
A
#
# COMPACT_ATOMS: atom_id res chain seq x y z
N MET A 1 -44.12 -15.27 -24.15
CA MET A 1 -42.91 -14.42 -24.30
C MET A 1 -42.20 -14.20 -22.96
N ASP A 2 -42.71 -14.80 -21.90
CA ASP A 2 -42.39 -14.50 -20.50
C ASP A 2 -41.06 -15.11 -20.06
N LYS A 3 -40.68 -16.26 -20.64
CA LYS A 3 -39.40 -16.92 -20.37
C LYS A 3 -38.18 -16.06 -20.74
N TYR A 4 -38.26 -15.28 -21.83
CA TYR A 4 -37.16 -14.41 -22.25
C TYR A 4 -37.08 -13.13 -21.43
N LEU A 5 -38.21 -12.64 -20.91
CA LEU A 5 -38.24 -11.52 -19.97
C LEU A 5 -37.59 -11.88 -18.63
N ILE A 6 -37.86 -13.07 -18.11
CA ILE A 6 -37.25 -13.56 -16.88
C ILE A 6 -35.74 -13.74 -17.07
N VAL A 7 -35.32 -14.33 -18.19
CA VAL A 7 -33.89 -14.51 -18.51
C VAL A 7 -33.20 -13.15 -18.68
N GLY A 8 -33.84 -12.17 -19.33
CA GLY A 8 -33.30 -10.82 -19.45
C GLY A 8 -33.16 -10.11 -18.10
N LEU A 9 -34.14 -10.26 -17.21
CA LEU A 9 -34.09 -9.70 -15.86
C LEU A 9 -32.93 -10.27 -15.04
N VAL A 10 -32.77 -11.60 -15.04
CA VAL A 10 -31.68 -12.28 -14.32
C VAL A 10 -30.32 -11.84 -14.87
N PHE A 11 -30.20 -11.66 -16.19
CA PHE A 11 -28.96 -11.20 -16.81
C PHE A 11 -28.56 -9.79 -16.38
N VAL A 12 -29.53 -8.86 -16.30
CA VAL A 12 -29.29 -7.49 -15.81
C VAL A 12 -28.83 -7.50 -14.35
N VAL A 13 -29.46 -8.32 -13.49
CA VAL A 13 -29.06 -8.44 -12.08
C VAL A 13 -27.63 -8.97 -11.94
N CYS A 14 -27.25 -9.97 -12.74
CA CYS A 14 -25.86 -10.48 -12.75
C CYS A 14 -24.85 -9.41 -13.18
N ILE A 15 -25.18 -8.60 -14.20
CA ILE A 15 -24.31 -7.48 -14.63
C ILE A 15 -24.15 -6.45 -13.52
N VAL A 16 -25.25 -6.08 -12.84
CA VAL A 16 -25.22 -5.13 -11.72
C VAL A 16 -24.34 -5.64 -10.57
N ILE A 17 -24.45 -6.93 -10.23
CA ILE A 17 -23.62 -7.56 -9.18
C ILE A 17 -22.12 -7.52 -9.57
N ILE A 18 -21.80 -7.81 -10.83
CA ILE A 18 -20.41 -7.77 -11.33
C ILE A 18 -19.85 -6.35 -11.27
N ILE A 19 -20.61 -5.34 -11.71
CA ILE A 19 -20.20 -3.92 -11.65
C ILE A 19 -20.00 -3.50 -10.19
N TYR A 20 -20.93 -3.86 -9.31
CA TYR A 20 -20.85 -3.54 -7.88
C TYR A 20 -19.61 -4.16 -7.24
N THR A 21 -19.33 -5.42 -7.54
CA THR A 21 -18.19 -6.16 -6.99
C THR A 21 -16.86 -5.63 -7.52
N GLN A 22 -16.79 -5.22 -8.79
CA GLN A 22 -15.58 -4.63 -9.37
C GLN A 22 -15.34 -3.19 -8.91
N MET A 23 -16.39 -2.45 -8.51
CA MET A 23 -16.25 -1.06 -8.03
C MET A 23 -15.53 -0.92 -6.67
N ASP A 24 -15.53 -1.96 -5.83
CA ASP A 24 -14.73 -1.99 -4.60
C ASP A 24 -13.26 -2.33 -4.85
N SER A 25 -12.95 -2.86 -6.02
CA SER A 25 -11.57 -3.04 -6.51
C SER A 25 -11.07 -1.76 -7.17
N ARG A 26 -11.16 -0.62 -6.47
CA ARG A 26 -10.62 0.65 -6.99
C ARG A 26 -9.13 0.48 -7.27
N PRO A 27 -8.65 0.68 -8.52
CA PRO A 27 -7.23 0.79 -8.76
C PRO A 27 -6.67 2.00 -8.00
N LYS A 28 -5.59 1.74 -7.28
CA LYS A 28 -4.78 2.64 -6.45
C LYS A 28 -4.66 4.01 -7.14
N SER A 29 -5.38 5.00 -6.59
CA SER A 29 -5.43 6.39 -7.05
C SER A 29 -4.02 6.92 -7.34
N GLU A 30 -3.80 7.28 -8.59
CA GLU A 30 -2.63 7.95 -9.16
C GLU A 30 -2.54 9.42 -8.70
N LYS A 31 -2.37 9.63 -7.39
CA LYS A 31 -1.95 10.91 -6.79
C LYS A 31 -0.55 10.69 -6.27
N VAL A 32 0.44 11.46 -6.77
CA VAL A 32 1.86 11.51 -6.35
C VAL A 32 2.24 10.32 -5.47
N SER A 33 2.81 9.29 -6.08
CA SER A 33 3.00 8.01 -5.43
C SER A 33 3.72 8.20 -4.09
N LEU A 34 3.25 7.53 -3.03
CA LEU A 34 3.89 7.63 -1.70
C LEU A 34 5.40 7.37 -1.76
N LYS A 35 5.81 6.53 -2.71
CA LYS A 35 7.19 6.28 -3.06
C LYS A 35 7.93 7.58 -3.45
N GLU A 36 7.39 8.39 -4.36
CA GLU A 36 7.99 9.67 -4.75
C GLU A 36 8.07 10.65 -3.59
N MET A 37 7.01 10.73 -2.78
CA MET A 37 6.99 11.60 -1.59
C MET A 37 8.08 11.19 -0.59
N LEU A 38 8.20 9.90 -0.32
CA LEU A 38 9.21 9.37 0.56
C LEU A 38 10.62 9.52 -0.04
N GLN A 39 10.79 9.31 -1.35
CA GLN A 39 12.10 9.39 -2.00
C GLN A 39 12.64 10.82 -1.98
N LYS A 40 11.74 11.81 -2.05
CA LYS A 40 12.09 13.21 -1.89
C LYS A 40 12.49 13.56 -0.45
N GLU A 41 11.83 12.97 0.53
CA GLU A 41 12.08 13.26 1.95
C GLU A 41 13.31 12.52 2.49
N PHE A 42 13.50 11.28 2.06
CA PHE A 42 14.56 10.37 2.48
C PHE A 42 15.49 10.08 1.30
N SER A 43 16.08 11.13 0.72
CA SER A 43 16.91 11.02 -0.48
C SER A 43 18.20 10.23 -0.27
N GLU A 44 18.66 10.13 0.97
CA GLU A 44 19.82 9.31 1.38
C GLU A 44 19.51 7.80 1.34
N TYR A 45 18.22 7.44 1.41
CA TYR A 45 17.76 6.06 1.44
C TYR A 45 17.17 5.63 0.09
N LYS A 46 17.25 4.34 -0.18
CA LYS A 46 16.69 3.72 -1.38
C LYS A 46 15.28 3.23 -1.11
N ILE A 47 14.31 3.73 -1.88
CA ILE A 47 12.90 3.39 -1.67
C ILE A 47 12.41 2.45 -2.75
N ILE A 48 11.99 1.27 -2.33
CA ILE A 48 11.57 0.18 -3.20
C ILE A 48 10.10 -0.11 -2.95
N GLU A 49 9.29 -0.18 -4.01
CA GLU A 49 7.91 -0.64 -3.92
C GLU A 49 7.84 -2.11 -4.37
N ARG A 50 7.38 -3.00 -3.50
CA ARG A 50 7.22 -4.44 -3.77
C ARG A 50 5.89 -4.93 -3.22
N ASN A 51 5.11 -5.62 -4.05
CA ASN A 51 3.85 -6.26 -3.66
C ASN A 51 2.93 -5.30 -2.87
N GLN A 52 2.76 -4.07 -3.39
CA GLN A 52 1.97 -2.98 -2.78
C GLN A 52 2.51 -2.42 -1.45
N ASN A 53 3.64 -2.93 -0.95
CA ASN A 53 4.34 -2.39 0.22
C ASN A 53 5.48 -1.48 -0.23
N ILE A 54 5.84 -0.52 0.62
CA ILE A 54 6.97 0.39 0.40
C ILE A 54 8.07 0.02 1.40
N ILE A 55 9.30 -0.13 0.92
CA ILE A 55 10.46 -0.51 1.72
C ILE A 55 11.48 0.61 1.63
N ILE A 56 11.96 1.07 2.78
CA ILE A 56 13.09 1.99 2.89
C ILE A 56 14.32 1.15 3.23
N CYS A 57 15.29 1.17 2.32
CA CYS A 57 16.54 0.44 2.42
C CYS A 57 17.72 1.39 2.58
N CYS A 58 18.71 0.99 3.37
CA CYS A 58 20.03 1.60 3.34
C CYS A 58 20.87 0.92 2.25
N ASP A 59 21.34 1.69 1.26
CA ASP A 59 22.25 1.19 0.24
C ASP A 59 23.67 1.60 0.64
N SER A 60 24.38 0.71 1.34
CA SER A 60 25.77 0.95 1.70
C SER A 60 26.70 0.38 0.62
N PRO A 61 27.74 1.12 0.17
CA PRO A 61 28.57 0.73 -0.97
C PRO A 61 29.35 -0.59 -0.75
N ASN A 62 29.44 -1.06 0.50
CA ASN A 62 30.14 -2.28 0.87
C ASN A 62 29.23 -3.51 1.08
N GLN A 63 27.90 -3.37 1.02
CA GLN A 63 26.99 -4.50 1.22
C GLN A 63 26.45 -5.03 -0.12
N ARG A 64 26.52 -6.36 -0.30
CA ARG A 64 25.89 -7.03 -1.46
C ARG A 64 24.36 -7.04 -1.39
N VAL A 65 23.79 -6.80 -0.21
CA VAL A 65 22.35 -6.83 0.07
C VAL A 65 21.99 -5.54 0.79
N ALA A 66 21.06 -4.77 0.24
CA ALA A 66 20.57 -3.56 0.89
C ALA A 66 19.86 -3.92 2.20
N GLU A 67 20.21 -3.25 3.29
CA GLU A 67 19.61 -3.50 4.61
C GLU A 67 18.22 -2.85 4.64
N GLU A 68 17.17 -3.66 4.82
CA GLU A 68 15.78 -3.20 4.92
C GLU A 68 15.54 -2.59 6.31
N LEU A 69 15.35 -1.26 6.38
CA LEU A 69 15.18 -0.54 7.64
C LEU A 69 13.72 -0.41 8.01
N VAL A 70 12.87 -0.04 7.05
CA VAL A 70 11.44 0.20 7.30
C VAL A 70 10.58 -0.41 6.20
N LEU A 71 9.62 -1.23 6.59
CA LEU A 71 8.57 -1.77 5.74
C LEU A 71 7.25 -1.08 6.05
N ILE A 72 6.73 -0.32 5.10
CA ILE A 72 5.47 0.42 5.17
C ILE A 72 4.39 -0.39 4.46
N ARG A 73 3.33 -0.73 5.20
CA ARG A 73 2.15 -1.43 4.72
C ARG A 73 0.92 -0.55 4.89
N ILE A 74 0.05 -0.55 3.89
CA ILE A 74 -1.22 0.18 3.95
C ILE A 74 -2.33 -0.85 3.82
N ASP A 75 -3.02 -1.09 4.92
CA ASP A 75 -4.08 -2.08 5.00
C ASP A 75 -5.31 -1.47 5.68
N PRO A 76 -6.40 -1.17 4.94
CA PRO A 76 -7.60 -0.56 5.50
C PRO A 76 -8.33 -1.43 6.53
N GLN A 77 -8.05 -2.73 6.57
CA GLN A 77 -8.65 -3.65 7.54
C GLN A 77 -7.90 -3.68 8.87
N GLN A 78 -6.67 -3.17 8.92
CA GLN A 78 -5.84 -3.17 10.12
C GLN A 78 -5.65 -1.76 10.67
N GLN A 79 -5.79 -1.61 11.99
CA GLN A 79 -5.43 -0.36 12.65
C GLN A 79 -3.91 -0.14 12.63
N LYS A 80 -3.49 1.10 12.88
CA LYS A 80 -2.07 1.47 12.93
C LYS A 80 -1.32 0.53 13.89
N ASN A 81 -0.33 -0.18 13.36
CA ASN A 81 0.48 -1.13 14.11
C ASN A 81 1.95 -0.96 13.72
N LEU A 82 2.77 -0.62 14.71
CA LEU A 82 4.21 -0.51 14.58
C LEU A 82 4.82 -1.70 15.30
N ARG A 83 5.46 -2.60 14.56
CA ARG A 83 6.12 -3.78 15.11
C ARG A 83 7.55 -3.87 14.60
N THR A 84 8.42 -4.46 15.39
CA THR A 84 9.80 -4.70 15.00
C THR A 84 9.98 -6.14 14.54
N SER A 85 10.83 -6.34 13.54
CA SER A 85 11.24 -7.65 13.08
C SER A 85 12.76 -7.65 12.90
N GLY A 86 13.47 -8.05 13.94
CA GLY A 86 14.92 -7.91 14.01
C GLY A 86 15.32 -6.42 14.05
N LYS A 87 16.05 -5.96 13.03
CA LYS A 87 16.46 -4.56 12.86
C LYS A 87 15.47 -3.72 12.05
N MET A 88 14.47 -4.35 11.41
CA MET A 88 13.52 -3.69 10.54
C MET A 88 12.27 -3.27 11.32
N LEU A 89 11.79 -2.05 11.08
CA LEU A 89 10.49 -1.58 11.52
C LEU A 89 9.42 -1.96 10.48
N ILE A 90 8.37 -2.64 10.91
CA ILE A 90 7.18 -2.89 10.09
C ILE A 90 6.07 -1.95 10.57
N ALA A 91 5.80 -0.93 9.76
CA ALA A 91 4.77 0.07 10.01
C ALA A 91 3.54 -0.22 9.15
N THR A 92 2.46 -0.67 9.78
CA THR A 92 1.17 -0.91 9.13
C THR A 92 0.23 0.24 9.45
N TYR A 93 -0.38 0.84 8.42
CA TYR A 93 -1.31 1.95 8.56
C TYR A 93 -2.67 1.60 7.94
N SER A 94 -3.75 2.03 8.59
CA SER A 94 -5.13 1.85 8.08
C SER A 94 -5.44 2.70 6.85
N LYS A 95 -4.66 3.76 6.63
CA LYS A 95 -4.79 4.69 5.51
C LYS A 95 -3.42 5.25 5.17
N GLN A 96 -3.32 5.91 4.02
CA GLN A 96 -2.11 6.60 3.60
C GLN A 96 -1.65 7.58 4.70
N PRO A 97 -0.47 7.36 5.33
CA PRO A 97 0.04 8.23 6.38
C PRO A 97 0.61 9.52 5.79
N SER A 98 0.71 10.55 6.63
CA SER A 98 1.38 11.80 6.26
C SER A 98 2.90 11.69 6.45
N ILE A 99 3.69 12.50 5.72
CA ILE A 99 5.16 12.53 5.88
C ILE A 99 5.57 12.84 7.32
N ARG A 100 4.87 13.76 7.99
CA ARG A 100 5.18 14.14 9.38
C ARG A 100 4.98 12.99 10.35
N GLU A 101 3.90 12.23 10.17
CA GLU A 101 3.62 11.04 10.97
C GLU A 101 4.69 9.98 10.75
N MET A 102 5.04 9.72 9.49
CA MET A 102 6.11 8.80 9.13
C MET A 102 7.47 9.21 9.72
N LYS A 103 7.84 10.49 9.67
CA LYS A 103 9.08 10.98 10.31
C LYS A 103 9.12 10.69 11.81
N LYS A 104 8.00 10.90 12.50
CA LYS A 104 7.90 10.64 13.93
C LYS A 104 8.00 9.14 14.24
N ASP A 105 7.37 8.31 13.42
CA ASP A 105 7.35 6.87 13.64
C ASP A 105 8.70 6.21 13.24
N PHE A 106 9.41 6.79 12.28
CA PHE A 106 10.67 6.25 11.74
C PHE A 106 11.92 6.82 12.38
N SER A 107 11.84 7.87 13.22
CA SER A 107 13.01 8.57 13.78
C SER A 107 13.95 7.70 14.62
N ALA A 108 13.49 6.53 15.06
CA ALA A 108 14.33 5.57 15.79
C ALA A 108 15.09 4.60 14.86
N TYR A 109 14.79 4.62 13.56
CA TYR A 109 15.26 3.64 12.55
C TYR A 109 15.86 4.30 11.30
N LEU A 110 15.59 5.59 11.05
CA LEU A 110 16.11 6.42 9.96
C LEU A 110 16.78 7.67 10.52
#